data_AF-A0A0B1TGS6-F1
#
_entry.id   AF-A0A0B1TGS6-F1
#
_cell.length_a   1.000
_cell.length_b   1.000
_cell.length_c   1.000
_cell.angle_alpha   90.00
_cell.angle_beta   90.00
_cell.angle_gamma   90.00
#
_symmetry.space_group_name_H-M   'P 1'
#
loop_
_entity.id
_entity.type
_entity.pdbx_description
1 polymer ?
#
loop_
_entity_poly.entity_id
_entity_poly.type
_entity_poly.pdbx_seq_one_letter_code
_entity_poly.pdbx_strand_id
1 'polypeptide(L)' 'MFQVPSELVEYAKTHDIQLLTHNDPRSLNLDEEVLESANKITGLGKDLLTKWAARYTIWIRSRSVMAAKGYFVHFTRN' A
#
# COMPACT_ATOMS: atom_id res chain seq x y z
N MET A 1 15.97 5.43 10.22
CA MET A 1 14.92 5.44 11.25
C MET A 1 14.19 6.77 11.11
N PHE A 2 12.96 6.79 10.56
CA PHE A 2 12.23 8.05 10.39
C PHE A 2 11.55 8.40 11.71
N GLN A 3 12.10 9.38 12.42
CA GLN A 3 11.53 9.83 13.68
C GLN A 3 10.40 10.80 13.36
N VAL A 4 9.19 10.51 13.85
CA VAL A 4 8.04 11.41 13.73
C VAL A 4 8.39 12.73 14.44
N PRO A 5 8.15 13.90 13.83
CA PRO A 5 8.36 15.19 14.47
C PRO A 5 7.71 15.26 15.85
N SER A 6 8.44 15.79 16.84
CA SER A 6 8.00 15.83 18.25
C SER A 6 6.66 16.55 18.44
N GLU A 7 6.42 17.60 17.67
CA GLU A 7 5.16 18.38 17.68
C GLU A 7 3.95 17.50 17.33
N LEU A 8 4.08 16.61 16.35
CA LEU A 8 3.00 15.71 15.95
C LEU A 8 2.74 14.62 17.00
N VAL A 9 3.79 14.16 17.69
CA VAL A 9 3.67 13.19 18.79
C VAL A 9 2.92 13.81 19.97
N GLU A 10 3.22 15.06 20.31
CA GLU A 10 2.57 15.78 21.41
C GLU A 10 1.11 16.13 21.08
N TYR A 11 0.83 16.56 19.85
CA TYR A 11 -0.53 16.77 19.36
C TYR A 11 -1.35 15.47 19.40
N ALA A 12 -0.78 14.37 18.95
CA ALA A 12 -1.48 13.08 18.94
C ALA A 12 -1.81 12.59 20.36
N LYS A 13 -0.89 12.74 21.31
CA LYS A 13 -1.12 12.43 22.73
C LYS A 13 -2.26 13.25 23.34
N THR A 14 -2.32 14.54 23.02
CA THR A 14 -3.35 15.44 23.58
C THR A 14 -4.74 15.20 23.01
N HIS A 15 -4.84 14.61 21.82
CA HIS A 15 -6.10 14.37 21.11
C HIS A 15 -6.52 12.90 21.05
N ASP A 16 -5.86 12.03 21.81
CA ASP A 16 -6.06 10.57 21.79
C ASP A 16 -5.98 9.96 20.37
N ILE A 17 -5.07 10.48 19.56
CA ILE A 17 -4.83 10.02 18.19
C ILE A 17 -3.72 8.98 18.20
N GLN A 18 -4.02 7.78 17.72
CA GLN A 18 -3.01 6.74 17.54
C GLN A 18 -2.16 7.03 16.28
N LEU A 19 -0.91 7.44 16.48
CA LEU A 19 0.07 7.55 15.39
C LEU A 19 0.55 6.16 14.98
N LEU A 20 -0.01 5.64 13.90
CA LEU A 20 0.50 4.45 13.23
C LEU A 20 1.67 4.86 12.35
N THR A 21 2.90 4.74 12.87
CA THR A 21 4.11 4.84 12.04
C THR A 21 4.19 3.61 11.16
N HIS A 22 3.47 3.66 10.05
CA HIS A 22 3.50 2.64 9.05
C HIS A 22 4.89 2.64 8.41
N ASN A 23 5.72 1.71 8.86
CA ASN A 23 7.07 1.49 8.35
C ASN A 23 6.99 0.71 7.02
N ASP A 24 6.02 1.06 6.17
CA ASP A 24 5.85 0.37 4.91
C ASP A 24 7.03 0.66 3.99
N PRO A 25 7.47 -0.33 3.21
CA PRO A 25 8.50 -0.11 2.20
C PRO A 25 8.09 1.05 1.29
N ARG A 26 8.97 2.05 1.14
CA ARG A 26 8.73 3.18 0.22
C ARG A 26 8.57 2.72 -1.23
N SER A 27 9.23 1.63 -1.58
CA SER A 27 9.08 0.97 -2.86
C SER A 27 7.98 -0.08 -2.74
N LEU A 28 6.80 0.19 -3.31
CA LEU A 28 5.84 -0.85 -3.57
C LEU A 28 6.34 -1.66 -4.77
N ASN A 29 7.24 -2.60 -4.52
CA ASN A 29 7.69 -3.54 -5.52
C ASN A 29 6.53 -4.50 -5.77
N LEU A 30 6.01 -4.50 -7.00
CA LEU A 30 5.03 -5.50 -7.40
C LEU A 30 5.75 -6.83 -7.57
N ASP A 31 5.20 -7.88 -6.96
CA ASP A 31 5.74 -9.22 -7.14
C ASP A 31 5.66 -9.63 -8.62
N GLU A 32 6.60 -10.46 -9.07
CA GLU A 32 6.69 -10.89 -10.48
C GLU A 32 5.39 -11.56 -10.95
N GLU A 33 4.71 -12.30 -10.05
CA GLU A 33 3.39 -12.90 -10.30
C GLU A 33 2.31 -11.86 -10.63
N VAL A 34 2.36 -10.66 -10.02
CA VAL A 34 1.41 -9.58 -10.28
C VAL A 34 1.64 -9.01 -11.67
N LEU A 35 2.91 -8.83 -12.06
CA LEU A 35 3.28 -8.37 -13.40
C LEU A 35 2.90 -9.41 -14.47
N GLU A 36 3.11 -10.69 -14.19
CA GLU A 36 2.71 -11.77 -15.11
C GLU A 36 1.18 -11.85 -15.25
N SER A 37 0.44 -11.69 -14.15
CA SER A 37 -1.03 -11.65 -14.17
C SER A 37 -1.56 -10.44 -14.94
N ALA A 38 -0.94 -9.27 -14.76
CA ALA A 38 -1.26 -8.08 -15.53
C ALA A 38 -0.97 -8.27 -17.02
N ASN A 39 0.14 -8.94 -17.37
CA ASN A 39 0.47 -9.27 -18.75
C ASN A 39 -0.56 -10.23 -19.37
N LYS A 40 -1.01 -11.27 -18.65
CA LYS A 40 -2.06 -12.19 -19.14
C LYS A 40 -3.37 -11.49 -19.50
N ILE A 41 -3.72 -10.41 -18.79
CA ILE A 41 -4.95 -9.63 -19.03
C ILE A 41 -4.77 -8.63 -20.16
N THR A 42 -3.62 -7.96 -20.21
CA THR A 42 -3.39 -6.83 -21.12
C THR A 42 -2.74 -7.22 -22.44
N GLY A 43 -1.99 -8.33 -22.49
CA GLY A 43 -1.17 -8.74 -23.61
C GLY A 43 0.02 -7.82 -23.90
N LEU A 44 0.30 -6.83 -23.04
CA LEU A 44 1.28 -5.76 -23.29
C LEU A 44 2.67 -6.06 -22.73
N GLY A 45 2.86 -7.16 -22.00
CA GLY A 45 4.18 -7.62 -21.56
C GLY A 45 4.92 -6.58 -20.74
N LYS A 46 6.15 -6.30 -21.19
CA LYS A 46 7.07 -5.34 -20.58
C LYS A 46 6.82 -3.89 -21.00
N ASP A 47 5.86 -3.63 -21.91
CA ASP A 47 5.49 -2.26 -22.32
C ASP A 47 4.56 -1.57 -21.32
N LEU A 48 4.29 -2.20 -20.16
CA LEU A 48 3.55 -1.60 -19.06
C LEU A 48 4.47 -0.93 -18.05
N LEU A 49 4.35 0.39 -17.94
CA LEU A 49 4.96 1.15 -16.86
C LEU A 49 3.98 1.23 -15.67
N THR A 50 4.46 0.87 -14.48
CA THR A 50 3.68 1.04 -13.25
C THR A 50 3.80 2.48 -12.77
N LYS A 51 2.69 3.23 -12.77
CA LYS A 51 2.70 4.64 -12.33
C LYS A 51 2.59 4.78 -10.83
N TRP A 52 1.66 4.01 -10.24
CA TRP A 52 1.46 3.93 -8.81
C TRP A 52 0.77 2.61 -8.49
N ALA A 53 0.94 2.19 -7.24
CA ALA A 53 0.24 1.04 -6.72
C ALA A 53 -0.02 1.24 -5.21
N ALA A 54 -1.16 0.74 -4.75
CA ALA A 54 -1.63 0.91 -3.38
C ALA A 54 -2.12 -0.42 -2.82
N ARG A 55 -1.67 -0.77 -1.63
CA ARG A 55 -2.15 -1.96 -0.91
C ARG A 55 -3.38 -1.60 -0.09
N TYR A 56 -4.43 -2.41 -0.17
CA TYR A 56 -5.59 -2.29 0.70
C TYR A 56 -5.73 -3.52 1.60
N THR A 57 -6.24 -3.29 2.81
CA THR A 57 -6.58 -4.35 3.75
C THR A 57 -7.94 -4.02 4.36
N ILE A 58 -8.88 -4.95 4.26
CA ILE A 58 -10.23 -4.83 4.83
C ILE A 58 -10.25 -5.57 6.16
N TRP A 59 -10.59 -4.84 7.22
CA TRP A 59 -10.68 -5.36 8.59
C TRP A 59 -12.13 -5.35 9.07
N ILE A 60 -12.58 -6.48 9.61
CA ILE A 60 -13.86 -6.57 10.33
C ILE A 60 -13.60 -6.20 11.78
N ARG A 61 -13.92 -4.96 12.15
CA ARG A 61 -13.63 -4.37 13.47
C ARG A 61 -14.17 -5.18 14.65
N SER A 62 -15.32 -5.84 14.50
CA SER A 62 -15.97 -6.57 15.60
C SER A 62 -15.25 -7.86 16.03
N ARG A 63 -14.39 -8.42 15.16
CA ARG A 63 -13.70 -9.70 15.43
C ARG A 63 -12.17 -9.60 15.29
N SER A 64 -11.65 -8.42 14.96
CA SER A 64 -10.24 -8.23 14.61
C SER A 64 -9.77 -9.21 13.53
N VAL A 65 -10.66 -9.54 12.58
CA VAL A 65 -10.38 -10.47 11.47
C VAL A 65 -10.08 -9.67 10.21
N MET A 66 -8.99 -10.05 9.53
CA MET A 66 -8.68 -9.56 8.18
C MET A 66 -9.58 -10.28 7.17
N ALA A 67 -10.50 -9.54 6.56
CA ALA A 67 -11.46 -10.10 5.60
C ALA A 67 -10.90 -10.19 4.18
N ALA A 68 -10.10 -9.19 3.79
CA ALA A 68 -9.49 -9.17 2.47
C ALA A 68 -8.19 -8.36 2.50
N LYS A 69 -7.30 -8.68 1.58
CA LYS A 69 -6.09 -7.92 1.28
C LYS A 69 -5.88 -7.96 -0.22
N GLY A 70 -5.41 -6.87 -0.80
CA GLY A 70 -5.08 -6.83 -2.21
C GLY A 70 -4.32 -5.58 -2.61
N TYR A 71 -4.16 -5.41 -3.91
CA TYR A 71 -3.46 -4.28 -4.50
C TYR A 71 -4.33 -3.61 -5.57
N PHE A 72 -4.33 -2.29 -5.56
CA PHE A 72 -4.71 -1.47 -6.71
C PHE A 72 -3.43 -1.08 -7.45
N VAL A 73 -3.43 -1.30 -8.76
CA VAL A 73 -2.28 -1.05 -9.63
C VAL A 73 -2.74 -0.22 -10.82
N HIS A 74 -1.98 0.83 -11.13
CA HIS A 74 -2.19 1.62 -12.32
C HIS A 74 -1.01 1.45 -13.28
N PHE A 75 -1.31 0.91 -14.46
CA PHE A 75 -0.36 0.74 -15.54
C PHE A 75 -0.62 1.76 -16.65
N THR A 76 0.45 2.28 -17.24
CA THR A 76 0.42 3.07 -18.47
C THR A 76 1.22 2.35 -19.54
N ARG A 77 0.75 2.37 -20.79
CA ARG A 77 1.54 1.88 -21.91
C ARG A 77 2.70 2.83 -22.17
N ASN A 78 3.90 2.29 -22.35
CA ASN A 78 5.08 3.02 -22.78
C ASN A 78 4.95 3.49 -24.25
#